data_AF-A0A847AA75-F1
#
_entry.id   AF-A0A847AA75-F1
#
_cell.length_a   1.000
_cell.length_b   1.000
_cell.length_c   1.000
_cell.angle_alpha   90.00
_cell.angle_beta   90.00
_cell.angle_gamma   90.00
#
_symmetry.space_group_name_H-M   'P 1'
#
loop_
_entity.id
_entity.type
_entity.pdbx_description
1 polymer ?
#
loop_
_entity_poly.entity_id
_entity_poly.type
_entity_poly.pdbx_seq_one_letter_code
_entity_poly.pdbx_strand_id
1 'polypeptide(L)'
;MQRIFMEARLSDLGKARFFSLQEEEDDEEKLYALLDELAEGAPRERKPFPLSDVTVGVKCGGSDGYSGLSANPLVGEAADMLCSWGGRVVATEIPEMFGAEDVIASRIGEEDVFRNFAATIRWFRDYFDAHGQPVYENPSPGNKEGGLTTLEENSLGAVTKCGASPVSDVLPMGAQASRRGVSVIFGPGNDLVSSTAMAAGGAQIILFTTGRGTPYSTVVPTLKISSNTA
;
A
#
# COMPACT_ATOMS: atom_id res chain seq x y z
N MET A 1 -33.28 7.09 -0.47
CA MET A 1 -32.49 7.24 0.78
C MET A 1 -31.00 7.02 0.56
N GLN A 2 -30.57 5.99 -0.20
CA GLN A 2 -29.14 5.75 -0.50
C GLN A 2 -28.48 6.85 -1.36
N ARG A 3 -29.16 7.38 -2.39
CA ARG A 3 -28.65 8.48 -3.24
C ARG A 3 -28.30 9.73 -2.42
N ILE A 4 -29.26 10.22 -1.64
CA ILE A 4 -29.08 11.40 -0.76
C ILE A 4 -27.90 11.19 0.21
N PHE A 5 -27.73 9.97 0.73
CA PHE A 5 -26.61 9.65 1.62
C PHE A 5 -25.25 9.70 0.89
N MET A 6 -25.16 9.14 -0.33
CA MET A 6 -23.93 9.19 -1.11
C MET A 6 -23.59 10.59 -1.60
N GLU A 7 -24.59 11.33 -2.08
CA GLU A 7 -24.43 12.74 -2.50
C GLU A 7 -23.96 13.61 -1.33
N ALA A 8 -24.56 13.46 -0.15
CA ALA A 8 -24.14 14.20 1.04
C ALA A 8 -22.69 13.88 1.46
N ARG A 9 -22.22 12.64 1.27
CA ARG A 9 -20.89 12.20 1.69
C ARG A 9 -19.76 12.55 0.71
N LEU A 10 -20.10 12.74 -0.57
CA LEU A 10 -19.12 12.87 -1.66
C LEU A 10 -19.18 14.24 -2.34
N SER A 11 -20.19 15.05 -2.05
CA SER A 11 -20.37 16.38 -2.67
C SER A 11 -19.26 17.37 -2.32
N ASP A 12 -18.63 17.22 -1.15
CA ASP A 12 -17.50 18.03 -0.70
C ASP A 12 -16.20 17.75 -1.45
N LEU A 13 -16.07 16.59 -2.10
CA LEU A 13 -14.87 16.21 -2.84
C LEU A 13 -14.69 17.01 -4.14
N GLY A 14 -15.74 17.64 -4.67
CA GLY A 14 -15.73 18.38 -5.95
C GLY A 14 -15.49 17.54 -7.21
N LYS A 15 -15.09 16.28 -7.04
CA LYS A 15 -14.70 15.32 -8.09
C LYS A 15 -15.72 14.20 -8.29
N ALA A 16 -16.92 14.35 -7.73
CA ALA A 16 -18.02 13.40 -7.90
C ALA A 16 -19.15 14.06 -8.69
N ARG A 17 -19.83 13.27 -9.52
CA ARG A 17 -21.06 13.63 -10.23
C ARG A 17 -22.09 12.53 -10.01
N PHE A 18 -23.37 12.91 -10.02
CA PHE A 18 -24.48 12.02 -9.71
C PHE A 18 -25.57 12.21 -10.73
N PHE A 19 -26.15 11.12 -11.20
CA PHE A 19 -27.38 11.12 -11.97
C PHE A 19 -28.17 9.85 -11.66
N SER A 20 -29.44 9.81 -12.09
CA SER A 20 -30.34 8.69 -11.86
C SER A 20 -30.73 8.08 -13.20
N LEU A 21 -30.53 6.78 -13.35
CA LEU A 21 -30.90 6.05 -14.57
C LEU A 21 -32.41 6.15 -14.87
N GLN A 22 -33.25 6.36 -13.86
CA GLN A 22 -34.69 6.53 -14.03
C GLN A 22 -35.12 7.96 -14.42
N GLU A 23 -34.22 8.94 -14.30
CA GLU A 23 -34.50 10.36 -14.56
C GLU A 23 -33.96 10.84 -15.92
N GLU A 24 -33.17 10.02 -16.60
CA GLU A 24 -32.56 10.36 -17.89
C GLU A 24 -33.12 9.44 -18.99
N GLU A 25 -33.49 10.00 -20.13
CA GLU A 25 -33.95 9.23 -21.29
C GLU A 25 -32.79 8.50 -21.99
N ASP A 26 -31.60 9.11 -21.99
CA ASP A 26 -30.35 8.55 -22.48
C ASP A 26 -29.30 8.61 -21.35
N ASP A 27 -29.13 7.49 -20.65
CA ASP A 27 -28.24 7.36 -19.51
C ASP A 27 -26.75 7.27 -19.93
N GLU A 28 -26.47 6.78 -21.14
CA GLU A 28 -25.13 6.69 -21.71
C GLU A 28 -24.61 8.08 -22.09
N GLU A 29 -25.41 8.88 -22.81
CA GLU A 29 -25.08 10.28 -23.14
C GLU A 29 -24.83 11.08 -21.86
N LYS A 30 -25.70 10.91 -20.84
CA LYS A 30 -25.54 11.58 -19.56
C LYS A 30 -24.24 11.17 -18.86
N LEU A 31 -23.93 9.88 -18.82
CA LEU A 31 -22.72 9.37 -18.19
C LEU A 31 -21.47 9.98 -18.83
N TYR A 32 -21.37 9.94 -20.16
CA TYR A 32 -20.19 10.49 -20.85
C TYR A 32 -20.05 11.99 -20.69
N ALA A 33 -21.15 12.75 -20.74
CA ALA A 33 -21.11 14.20 -20.49
C ALA A 33 -20.54 14.53 -19.09
N LEU A 34 -20.91 13.76 -18.06
CA LEU A 34 -20.39 13.94 -16.71
C LEU A 34 -18.90 13.53 -16.59
N LEU A 35 -18.47 12.50 -17.34
CA LEU A 35 -17.07 12.10 -17.39
C LEU A 35 -16.21 13.16 -18.09
N ASP A 36 -16.70 13.75 -19.18
CA ASP A 36 -16.03 14.84 -19.89
C ASP A 36 -15.90 16.07 -19.00
N GLU A 37 -16.95 16.46 -18.27
CA GLU A 37 -16.91 17.57 -17.31
C GLU A 37 -15.82 17.36 -16.24
N LEU A 38 -15.72 16.15 -15.69
CA LEU A 38 -14.69 15.79 -14.72
C LEU A 38 -13.28 15.83 -15.32
N ALA A 39 -13.13 15.38 -16.58
CA ALA A 39 -11.85 15.38 -17.30
C ALA A 39 -11.40 16.79 -17.69
N GLU A 40 -12.33 17.69 -18.02
CA GLU A 40 -12.06 19.11 -18.29
C GLU A 40 -11.64 19.86 -17.02
N GLY A 41 -12.27 19.56 -15.88
CA GLY A 41 -11.93 20.15 -14.58
C GLY A 41 -10.62 19.63 -13.96
N ALA A 42 -10.03 18.56 -14.51
CA ALA A 42 -8.81 17.97 -13.98
C ALA A 42 -7.58 18.88 -14.24
N PRO A 43 -6.70 19.09 -13.24
CA PRO A 43 -5.49 19.91 -13.42
C PRO A 43 -4.55 19.25 -14.44
N ARG A 44 -4.19 20.00 -15.49
CA ARG A 44 -3.30 19.53 -16.58
C ARG A 44 -1.84 19.98 -16.42
N GLU A 45 -1.60 21.01 -15.62
CA GLU A 45 -0.27 21.57 -15.41
C GLU A 45 0.34 21.11 -14.09
N ARG A 46 1.57 20.59 -14.15
CA ARG A 46 2.36 20.26 -12.96
C ARG A 46 2.85 21.55 -12.31
N LYS A 47 2.74 21.63 -10.99
CA LYS A 47 3.28 22.74 -10.19
C LYS A 47 4.34 22.20 -9.24
N PRO A 48 5.37 23.00 -8.88
CA PRO A 48 6.27 22.64 -7.80
C PRO A 48 5.49 22.42 -6.50
N PHE A 49 5.88 21.39 -5.74
CA PHE A 49 5.33 21.09 -4.41
C PHE A 49 6.47 20.54 -3.52
N PRO A 50 6.37 20.68 -2.18
CA PRO A 50 7.41 20.19 -1.29
C PRO A 50 7.37 18.66 -1.18
N LEU A 51 8.52 18.02 -0.95
CA LEU A 51 8.60 16.57 -0.73
C LEU A 51 7.82 16.10 0.51
N SER A 52 7.49 17.01 1.44
CA SER A 52 6.62 16.71 2.58
C SER A 52 5.17 16.36 2.20
N ASP A 53 4.75 16.72 0.99
CA ASP A 53 3.43 16.40 0.46
C ASP A 53 3.43 15.07 -0.31
N VAL A 54 4.59 14.41 -0.39
CA VAL A 54 4.74 13.12 -1.06
C VAL A 54 4.40 11.98 -0.12
N THR A 55 3.58 11.06 -0.63
CA THR A 55 3.34 9.76 -0.01
C THR A 55 3.73 8.66 -0.98
N VAL A 56 4.65 7.78 -0.57
CA VAL A 56 5.13 6.64 -1.35
C VAL A 56 4.63 5.33 -0.76
N GLY A 57 4.08 4.45 -1.59
CA GLY A 57 3.80 3.07 -1.19
C GLY A 57 5.00 2.16 -1.43
N VAL A 58 5.22 1.17 -0.57
CA VAL A 58 6.27 0.16 -0.74
C VAL A 58 5.66 -1.24 -0.80
N LYS A 59 6.03 -2.03 -1.82
CA LYS A 59 5.48 -3.37 -2.08
C LYS A 59 6.56 -4.33 -2.56
N CYS A 60 6.46 -5.60 -2.20
CA CYS A 60 7.22 -6.68 -2.84
C CYS A 60 6.29 -7.55 -3.69
N GLY A 61 6.60 -7.81 -4.95
CA GLY A 61 5.84 -8.76 -5.76
C GLY A 61 6.36 -10.18 -5.61
N GLY A 62 7.04 -10.65 -6.65
CA GLY A 62 7.69 -11.96 -6.61
C GLY A 62 9.04 -11.87 -5.91
N SER A 63 9.07 -11.99 -4.57
CA SER A 63 10.31 -12.10 -3.80
C SER A 63 11.20 -13.26 -4.28
N ASP A 64 12.50 -13.04 -4.21
CA ASP A 64 13.57 -14.01 -4.46
C ASP A 64 14.66 -13.87 -3.38
N GLY A 65 15.68 -14.73 -3.40
CA GLY A 65 16.79 -14.69 -2.44
C GLY A 65 17.63 -13.42 -2.46
N TYR A 66 17.50 -12.58 -3.50
CA TYR A 66 18.18 -11.29 -3.59
C TYR A 66 17.33 -10.13 -3.05
N SER A 67 16.02 -10.30 -2.93
CA SER A 67 15.09 -9.22 -2.60
C SER A 67 15.46 -8.52 -1.28
N GLY A 68 15.77 -9.29 -0.24
CA GLY A 68 16.23 -8.77 1.06
C GLY A 68 17.66 -8.23 1.08
N LEU A 69 18.44 -8.46 0.02
CA LEU A 69 19.86 -8.09 -0.08
C LEU A 69 20.11 -6.90 -1.02
N SER A 70 19.17 -6.59 -1.93
CA SER A 70 19.33 -5.55 -2.94
C SER A 70 18.16 -4.57 -2.99
N ALA A 71 17.04 -4.95 -3.62
CA ALA A 71 15.94 -4.04 -3.92
C ALA A 71 15.22 -3.55 -2.67
N ASN A 72 14.99 -4.40 -1.67
CA ASN A 72 14.30 -3.99 -0.45
C ASN A 72 15.15 -3.02 0.41
N PRO A 73 16.46 -3.25 0.64
CA PRO A 73 17.35 -2.25 1.23
C PRO A 73 17.35 -0.91 0.50
N LEU A 74 17.46 -0.91 -0.84
CA LEU A 74 17.41 0.32 -1.63
C LEU A 74 16.09 1.10 -1.41
N VAL A 75 14.96 0.39 -1.41
CA VAL A 75 13.66 1.00 -1.13
C VAL A 75 13.58 1.52 0.32
N GLY A 76 14.18 0.81 1.28
CA GLY A 76 14.27 1.24 2.67
C GLY A 76 15.04 2.56 2.83
N GLU A 77 16.19 2.70 2.16
CA GLU A 77 16.96 3.94 2.17
C GLU A 77 16.18 5.10 1.52
N ALA A 78 15.51 4.85 0.39
CA ALA A 78 14.66 5.84 -0.25
C ALA A 78 13.48 6.26 0.64
N ALA A 79 12.88 5.32 1.36
CA ALA A 79 11.83 5.56 2.34
C ALA A 79 12.33 6.46 3.50
N ASP A 80 13.53 6.20 4.02
CA ASP A 80 14.13 7.00 5.08
C ASP A 80 14.48 8.42 4.62
N MET A 81 15.05 8.56 3.42
CA MET A 81 15.31 9.86 2.82
C MET A 81 14.03 10.68 2.68
N LEU A 82 12.96 10.07 2.17
CA LEU A 82 11.66 10.72 2.04
C LEU A 82 11.10 11.16 3.40
N CYS A 83 11.14 10.27 4.40
CA CYS A 83 10.69 10.60 5.75
C CYS A 83 11.50 11.74 6.36
N SER A 84 12.81 11.79 6.11
CA SER A 84 13.69 12.89 6.57
C SER A 84 13.31 14.26 5.97
N TRP A 85 12.74 14.26 4.76
CA TRP A 85 12.19 15.46 4.12
C TRP A 85 10.73 15.76 4.52
N GLY A 86 10.19 15.02 5.48
CA GLY A 86 8.85 15.20 6.01
C GLY A 86 7.76 14.55 5.16
N GLY A 87 8.13 13.72 4.18
CA GLY A 87 7.18 12.91 3.41
C GLY A 87 6.64 11.73 4.21
N ARG A 88 5.87 10.89 3.53
CA ARG A 88 5.18 9.74 4.13
C ARG A 88 5.47 8.48 3.35
N VAL A 89 5.54 7.36 4.05
CA VAL A 89 5.65 6.03 3.47
C VAL A 89 4.48 5.19 3.95
N VAL A 90 3.81 4.49 3.04
CA VAL A 90 2.76 3.53 3.39
C VAL A 90 3.20 2.12 3.01
N ALA A 91 3.00 1.19 3.94
CA ALA A 91 3.28 -0.23 3.75
C ALA A 91 2.03 -1.04 4.11
N THR A 92 1.85 -2.21 3.50
CA THR A 92 0.71 -3.10 3.78
C THR A 92 1.24 -4.48 4.16
N GLU A 93 1.06 -5.51 3.33
CA GLU A 93 1.70 -6.82 3.41
C GLU A 93 1.77 -7.43 4.81
N ILE A 94 0.69 -7.35 5.61
CA ILE A 94 0.74 -7.77 7.03
C ILE A 94 1.26 -9.21 7.20
N PRO A 95 0.82 -10.21 6.40
CA PRO A 95 1.34 -11.57 6.52
C PRO A 95 2.83 -11.72 6.17
N GLU A 96 3.41 -10.79 5.38
CA GLU A 96 4.85 -10.75 5.08
C GLU A 96 5.67 -10.18 6.24
N MET A 97 5.03 -9.77 7.34
CA MET A 97 5.71 -9.31 8.56
C MET A 97 5.84 -10.40 9.62
N PHE A 98 5.17 -11.55 9.44
CA PHE A 98 5.21 -12.65 10.40
C PHE A 98 6.62 -13.20 10.58
N GLY A 99 7.09 -13.29 11.83
CA GLY A 99 8.47 -13.64 12.16
C GLY A 99 9.45 -12.46 12.14
N ALA A 100 9.01 -11.26 11.74
CA ALA A 100 9.80 -10.04 11.74
C ALA A 100 9.06 -8.86 12.40
N GLU A 101 8.02 -9.13 13.20
CA GLU A 101 7.14 -8.11 13.79
C GLU A 101 7.92 -7.13 14.66
N ASP A 102 8.91 -7.62 15.41
CA ASP A 102 9.74 -6.83 16.33
C ASP A 102 10.53 -5.72 15.60
N VAL A 103 10.88 -5.93 14.33
CA VAL A 103 11.58 -4.92 13.50
C VAL A 103 10.67 -3.72 13.21
N ILE A 104 9.39 -3.97 12.98
CA ILE A 104 8.40 -2.90 12.82
C ILE A 104 8.06 -2.30 14.18
N ALA A 105 7.77 -3.14 15.16
CA ALA A 105 7.27 -2.74 16.47
C ALA A 105 8.27 -1.90 17.27
N SER A 106 9.57 -2.18 17.16
CA SER A 106 10.64 -1.41 17.81
C SER A 106 10.74 0.05 17.33
N ARG A 107 10.11 0.39 16.20
CA ARG A 107 10.07 1.75 15.63
C ARG A 107 8.79 2.51 15.98
N ILE A 108 7.89 1.89 16.75
CA ILE A 108 6.64 2.52 17.20
C ILE A 108 6.86 3.18 18.56
N GLY A 109 6.72 4.51 18.61
CA GLY A 109 6.87 5.28 19.86
C GLY A 109 5.59 5.45 20.68
N GLU A 110 4.42 5.32 20.05
CA GLU A 110 3.12 5.57 20.68
C GLU A 110 2.42 4.25 21.05
N GLU A 111 1.93 4.16 22.29
CA GLU A 111 1.30 2.94 22.81
C GLU A 111 0.07 2.51 22.00
N ASP A 112 -0.78 3.46 21.61
CA ASP A 112 -1.99 3.15 20.83
C ASP A 112 -1.66 2.64 19.42
N VAL A 113 -0.62 3.19 18.78
CA VAL A 113 -0.12 2.70 17.49
C VAL A 113 0.42 1.28 17.64
N PHE A 114 1.15 0.99 18.73
CA PHE A 114 1.67 -0.34 19.01
C PHE A 114 0.53 -1.34 19.26
N ARG A 115 -0.49 -0.97 20.03
CA ARG A 115 -1.67 -1.79 20.28
C ARG A 115 -2.42 -2.11 19.00
N ASN A 116 -2.58 -1.12 18.11
CA ASN A 116 -3.21 -1.31 16.79
C ASN A 116 -2.37 -2.20 15.88
N PHE A 117 -1.04 -2.06 15.89
CA PHE A 117 -0.13 -2.94 15.15
C PHE A 117 -0.28 -4.39 15.62
N ALA A 118 -0.17 -4.61 16.94
CA ALA A 118 -0.27 -5.93 17.53
C ALA A 118 -1.67 -6.56 17.30
N ALA A 119 -2.73 -5.76 17.33
CA ALA A 119 -4.08 -6.22 17.00
C ALA A 119 -4.21 -6.63 15.52
N THR A 120 -3.58 -5.89 14.61
CA THR A 120 -3.55 -6.21 13.18
C THR A 120 -2.83 -7.53 12.90
N ILE A 121 -1.67 -7.75 13.52
CA ILE A 121 -0.93 -9.02 13.41
C ILE A 121 -1.77 -10.18 13.95
N ARG A 122 -2.37 -10.03 15.13
CA ARG A 122 -3.24 -11.07 15.72
C ARG A 122 -4.44 -11.37 14.84
N TRP A 123 -5.09 -10.34 14.29
CA TRP A 123 -6.24 -10.52 13.41
C TRP A 123 -5.91 -11.41 12.22
N PHE A 124 -4.78 -11.16 11.54
CA PHE A 124 -4.38 -12.00 10.41
C PHE A 124 -4.04 -13.41 10.89
N ARG A 125 -3.30 -13.58 11.99
CA ARG A 125 -2.99 -14.90 12.56
C ARG A 125 -4.26 -15.72 12.81
N ASP A 126 -5.22 -15.13 13.52
CA ASP A 126 -6.50 -15.75 13.85
C ASP A 126 -7.30 -16.08 12.56
N TYR A 127 -7.23 -15.21 11.55
CA TYR A 127 -7.86 -15.43 10.25
C TYR A 127 -7.26 -16.65 9.52
N PHE A 128 -5.93 -16.79 9.48
CA PHE A 128 -5.27 -17.94 8.88
C PHE A 128 -5.64 -19.24 9.63
N ASP A 129 -5.54 -19.24 10.97
CA ASP A 129 -5.89 -20.39 11.81
C ASP A 129 -7.35 -20.83 11.65
N ALA A 130 -8.29 -19.88 11.61
CA ALA A 130 -9.72 -20.16 11.41
C ALA A 130 -10.03 -20.81 10.05
N HIS A 131 -9.18 -20.62 9.05
CA HIS A 131 -9.32 -21.22 7.72
C HIS A 131 -8.42 -22.45 7.52
N GLY A 132 -7.79 -22.95 8.59
CA GLY A 132 -6.86 -24.09 8.53
C GLY A 132 -5.65 -23.82 7.63
N GLN A 133 -5.31 -22.55 7.43
CA GLN A 133 -4.14 -22.13 6.67
C GLN A 133 -2.97 -21.91 7.63
N PRO A 134 -1.78 -22.43 7.33
CA PRO A 134 -0.64 -22.25 8.21
C PRO A 134 -0.15 -20.80 8.18
N VAL A 135 -0.18 -20.13 9.33
CA VAL A 135 0.27 -18.74 9.54
C VAL A 135 1.72 -18.54 9.10
N TYR A 136 2.56 -19.57 9.29
CA TYR A 136 4.01 -19.49 9.07
C TYR A 136 4.48 -20.21 7.80
N GLU A 137 3.58 -20.55 6.86
CA GLU A 137 3.95 -21.20 5.59
C GLU A 137 4.02 -20.21 4.42
N ASN A 138 4.61 -19.06 4.67
CA ASN A 138 5.22 -18.20 3.65
C ASN A 138 6.74 -18.42 3.80
N PRO A 139 7.58 -18.53 2.77
CA PRO A 139 7.44 -18.04 1.39
C PRO A 139 6.47 -18.86 0.52
N SER A 140 5.80 -18.17 -0.42
CA SER A 140 4.96 -18.80 -1.44
C SER A 140 5.76 -19.75 -2.35
N PRO A 141 5.13 -20.70 -3.06
CA PRO A 141 5.85 -21.62 -3.95
C PRO A 141 6.80 -20.91 -4.94
N GLY A 142 6.36 -19.79 -5.53
CA GLY A 142 7.18 -19.01 -6.46
C GLY A 142 8.35 -18.27 -5.79
N ASN A 143 8.25 -17.98 -4.49
CA ASN A 143 9.35 -17.41 -3.71
C ASN A 143 10.38 -18.47 -3.32
N LYS A 144 9.93 -19.69 -2.99
CA LYS A 144 10.80 -20.86 -2.75
C LYS A 144 11.62 -21.21 -3.98
N GLU A 145 10.99 -21.22 -5.16
CA GLU A 145 11.69 -21.35 -6.45
C GLU A 145 12.68 -20.21 -6.69
N GLY A 146 12.38 -19.01 -6.19
CA GLY A 146 13.25 -17.83 -6.23
C GLY A 146 14.41 -17.87 -5.23
N GLY A 147 14.55 -18.93 -4.43
CA GLY A 147 15.68 -19.14 -3.52
C GLY A 147 15.44 -18.74 -2.06
N LEU A 148 14.21 -18.38 -1.68
CA LEU A 148 13.86 -18.13 -0.27
C LEU A 148 13.58 -19.44 0.47
N THR A 149 14.18 -19.61 1.64
CA THR A 149 14.18 -20.90 2.37
C THR A 149 13.26 -20.91 3.57
N THR A 150 13.15 -19.79 4.31
CA THR A 150 12.29 -19.68 5.50
C THR A 150 11.38 -18.47 5.43
N LEU A 151 10.33 -18.48 6.27
CA LEU A 151 9.48 -17.32 6.48
C LEU A 151 10.28 -16.12 6.94
N GLU A 152 11.11 -16.33 7.96
CA GLU A 152 11.85 -15.27 8.63
C GLU A 152 12.80 -14.58 7.66
N GLU A 153 13.44 -15.34 6.76
CA GLU A 153 14.27 -14.78 5.69
C GLU A 153 13.47 -13.85 4.77
N ASN A 154 12.31 -14.30 4.31
CA ASN A 154 11.44 -13.51 3.47
C ASN A 154 10.88 -12.28 4.22
N SER A 155 10.41 -12.46 5.46
CA SER A 155 9.81 -11.40 6.27
C SER A 155 10.82 -10.33 6.67
N LEU A 156 12.03 -10.71 7.10
CA LEU A 156 13.12 -9.77 7.38
C LEU A 156 13.50 -8.97 6.14
N GLY A 157 13.59 -9.64 4.98
CA GLY A 157 13.77 -8.97 3.70
C GLY A 157 12.61 -8.01 3.37
N ALA A 158 11.37 -8.43 3.60
CA ALA A 158 10.18 -7.66 3.26
C ALA A 158 10.03 -6.39 4.12
N VAL A 159 10.25 -6.47 5.43
CA VAL A 159 10.11 -5.32 6.35
C VAL A 159 11.18 -4.25 6.11
N THR A 160 12.33 -4.63 5.54
CA THR A 160 13.42 -3.71 5.21
C THR A 160 12.99 -2.59 4.25
N LYS A 161 11.97 -2.84 3.39
CA LYS A 161 11.38 -1.80 2.52
C LYS A 161 10.83 -0.60 3.29
N CYS A 162 10.48 -0.79 4.56
CA CYS A 162 9.97 0.27 5.42
C CYS A 162 11.07 1.15 6.03
N GLY A 163 12.35 0.93 5.70
CA GLY A 163 13.47 1.71 6.23
C GLY A 163 13.66 1.56 7.75
N ALA A 164 14.21 2.59 8.38
CA ALA A 164 14.41 2.71 9.83
C ALA A 164 13.60 3.85 10.47
N SER A 165 12.90 4.65 9.67
CA SER A 165 12.08 5.77 10.13
C SER A 165 10.96 5.33 11.08
N PRO A 166 10.50 6.22 11.99
CA PRO A 166 9.44 5.89 12.94
C PRO A 166 8.16 5.41 12.26
N VAL A 167 7.58 4.35 12.81
CA VAL A 167 6.24 3.88 12.45
C VAL A 167 5.25 4.75 13.21
N SER A 168 4.62 5.63 12.47
CA SER A 168 3.78 6.70 12.97
C SER A 168 2.32 6.28 13.12
N ASP A 169 1.82 5.31 12.35
CA ASP A 169 0.40 4.95 12.37
C ASP A 169 0.13 3.52 11.90
N VAL A 170 -1.03 2.99 12.31
CA VAL A 170 -1.61 1.76 11.79
C VAL A 170 -3.05 2.02 11.36
N LEU A 171 -3.30 1.90 10.07
CA LEU A 171 -4.51 2.42 9.43
C LEU A 171 -5.40 1.27 8.93
N PRO A 172 -6.73 1.39 9.02
CA PRO A 172 -7.63 0.47 8.32
C PRO A 172 -7.56 0.68 6.81
N MET A 173 -7.95 -0.33 6.04
CA MET A 173 -8.01 -0.21 4.57
C MET A 173 -8.96 0.92 4.16
N GLY A 174 -8.49 1.83 3.31
CA GLY A 174 -9.23 2.99 2.82
C GLY A 174 -9.05 4.28 3.64
N ALA A 175 -8.35 4.25 4.77
CA ALA A 175 -7.93 5.46 5.46
C ALA A 175 -6.67 6.07 4.82
N GLN A 176 -6.58 7.41 4.80
CA GLN A 176 -5.43 8.12 4.22
C GLN A 176 -4.34 8.39 5.27
N ALA A 177 -3.08 8.16 4.88
CA ALA A 177 -1.94 8.49 5.72
C ALA A 177 -1.75 10.01 5.80
N SER A 178 -1.89 10.56 7.01
CA SER A 178 -1.74 11.99 7.29
C SER A 178 -0.48 12.33 8.07
N ARG A 179 -0.02 11.40 8.92
CA ARG A 179 1.16 11.53 9.78
C ARG A 179 2.45 11.33 8.98
N ARG A 180 3.51 12.04 9.38
CA ARG A 180 4.85 11.91 8.78
C ARG A 180 5.53 10.63 9.28
N GLY A 181 6.37 10.03 8.44
CA GLY A 181 7.02 8.74 8.73
C GLY A 181 6.32 7.59 8.01
N VAL A 182 6.39 6.40 8.62
CA VAL A 182 5.80 5.17 8.05
C VAL A 182 4.40 4.95 8.62
N SER A 183 3.42 4.62 7.79
CA SER A 183 2.12 4.12 8.21
C SER A 183 1.90 2.71 7.67
N VAL A 184 1.47 1.80 8.54
CA VAL A 184 1.12 0.43 8.16
C VAL A 184 -0.38 0.34 7.90
N ILE A 185 -0.78 0.05 6.67
CA ILE A 185 -2.18 -0.11 6.27
C ILE A 185 -2.56 -1.58 6.42
N PHE A 186 -3.70 -1.82 7.05
CA PHE A 186 -4.31 -3.14 7.14
C PHE A 186 -4.56 -3.71 5.72
N GLY A 187 -3.98 -4.86 5.42
CA GLY A 187 -4.24 -5.57 4.18
C GLY A 187 -3.32 -6.77 3.95
N PRO A 188 -3.70 -7.67 3.03
CA PRO A 188 -2.94 -8.87 2.73
C PRO A 188 -1.68 -8.58 1.91
N GLY A 189 -0.82 -9.59 1.72
CA GLY A 189 0.35 -9.53 0.83
C GLY A 189 0.02 -9.57 -0.67
N ASN A 190 -1.21 -9.88 -1.07
CA ASN A 190 -1.59 -9.96 -2.48
C ASN A 190 -1.36 -8.63 -3.23
N ASP A 191 -0.69 -8.68 -4.38
CA ASP A 191 -0.28 -7.52 -5.17
C ASP A 191 -1.42 -6.54 -5.48
N LEU A 192 -2.56 -7.04 -5.97
CA LEU A 192 -3.71 -6.24 -6.36
C LEU A 192 -4.34 -5.53 -5.16
N VAL A 193 -4.61 -6.29 -4.09
CA VAL A 193 -5.32 -5.79 -2.92
C VAL A 193 -4.46 -4.79 -2.15
N SER A 194 -3.20 -5.13 -1.91
CA SER A 194 -2.26 -4.27 -1.17
C SER A 194 -1.95 -2.96 -1.91
N SER A 195 -1.74 -3.01 -3.23
CA SER A 195 -1.47 -1.82 -4.03
C SER A 195 -2.69 -0.91 -4.12
N THR A 196 -3.89 -1.49 -4.17
CA THR A 196 -5.15 -0.74 -4.07
C THR A 196 -5.28 -0.09 -2.70
N ALA A 197 -4.97 -0.81 -1.62
CA ALA A 197 -5.00 -0.28 -0.26
C ALA A 197 -4.02 0.88 -0.07
N MET A 198 -2.81 0.80 -0.63
CA MET A 198 -1.83 1.90 -0.57
C MET A 198 -2.24 3.11 -1.41
N ALA A 199 -2.78 2.89 -2.62
CA ALA A 199 -3.32 3.97 -3.44
C ALA A 199 -4.48 4.69 -2.73
N ALA A 200 -5.42 3.94 -2.15
CA ALA A 200 -6.48 4.50 -1.30
C ALA A 200 -5.92 5.17 -0.04
N GLY A 201 -4.80 4.68 0.47
CA GLY A 201 -4.00 5.27 1.55
C GLY A 201 -3.31 6.59 1.22
N GLY A 202 -3.42 7.05 -0.04
CA GLY A 202 -2.85 8.30 -0.51
C GLY A 202 -1.48 8.17 -1.16
N ALA A 203 -0.97 6.95 -1.41
CA ALA A 203 0.25 6.77 -2.18
C ALA A 203 0.11 7.39 -3.57
N GLN A 204 1.04 8.25 -3.94
CA GLN A 204 1.09 8.89 -5.26
C GLN A 204 1.94 8.09 -6.26
N ILE A 205 2.82 7.23 -5.73
CA ILE A 205 3.66 6.29 -6.46
C ILE A 205 3.88 5.06 -5.57
N ILE A 206 4.00 3.88 -6.18
CA ILE A 206 4.37 2.64 -5.48
C ILE A 206 5.74 2.17 -5.97
N LEU A 207 6.67 1.98 -5.04
CA LEU A 207 7.93 1.29 -5.25
C LEU A 207 7.68 -0.21 -5.10
N PHE A 208 7.74 -0.92 -6.22
CA PHE A 208 7.38 -2.31 -6.33
C PHE A 208 8.64 -3.14 -6.61
N THR A 209 9.18 -3.79 -5.58
CA THR A 209 10.35 -4.67 -5.73
C THR A 209 9.93 -6.03 -6.26
N THR A 210 10.74 -6.65 -7.11
CA THR A 210 10.44 -7.98 -7.62
C THR A 210 11.70 -8.68 -8.12
N GLY A 211 11.87 -9.95 -7.77
CA GLY A 211 12.84 -10.85 -8.41
C GLY A 211 12.26 -11.60 -9.62
N ARG A 212 10.97 -11.39 -9.90
CA ARG A 212 10.24 -12.02 -11.00
C ARG A 212 9.72 -10.96 -11.97
N GLY A 213 9.62 -11.30 -13.26
CA GLY A 213 9.06 -10.42 -14.31
C GLY A 213 7.55 -10.20 -14.22
N THR A 214 7.05 -9.72 -13.07
CA THR A 214 5.61 -9.47 -12.86
C THR A 214 5.12 -8.33 -13.76
N PRO A 215 4.07 -8.52 -14.58
CA PRO A 215 3.51 -7.47 -15.43
C PRO A 215 2.57 -6.51 -14.69
N TYR A 216 2.31 -6.74 -13.39
CA TYR A 216 1.29 -6.02 -12.63
C TYR A 216 1.60 -4.52 -12.46
N SER A 217 0.59 -3.66 -12.56
CA SER A 217 0.63 -2.23 -12.18
C SER A 217 -0.72 -1.80 -11.62
N THR A 218 -0.76 -0.70 -10.87
CA THR A 218 -1.97 -0.20 -10.20
C THR A 218 -2.44 1.17 -10.73
N VAL A 219 -3.49 1.72 -10.13
CA VAL A 219 -4.11 3.02 -10.47
C VAL A 219 -3.19 4.23 -10.27
N VAL A 220 -2.10 4.05 -9.53
CA VAL A 220 -1.02 5.04 -9.38
C VAL A 220 0.27 4.53 -10.04
N PRO A 221 1.17 5.42 -10.48
CA PRO A 221 2.46 5.03 -11.05
C PRO A 221 3.15 3.97 -10.20
N THR A 222 3.54 2.87 -10.86
CA THR A 222 4.21 1.73 -10.21
C THR A 222 5.64 1.64 -10.74
N LEU A 223 6.62 2.00 -9.92
CA LEU A 223 8.04 1.87 -10.27
C LEU A 223 8.51 0.46 -9.90
N LYS A 224 8.78 -0.36 -10.92
CA LYS A 224 9.30 -1.72 -10.73
C LYS A 224 10.80 -1.71 -10.52
N ILE A 225 11.26 -2.38 -9.48
CA ILE A 225 12.66 -2.45 -9.07
C ILE A 225 13.06 -3.92 -9.05
N SER A 226 13.95 -4.32 -9.96
CA SER A 226 14.47 -5.69 -10.01
C SER A 226 15.42 -5.93 -8.83
N SER A 227 15.33 -7.09 -8.18
CA SER A 227 16.30 -7.51 -7.16
C SER A 227 17.57 -8.10 -7.74
N ASN A 228 17.60 -8.42 -9.04
CA ASN A 228 18.74 -9.03 -9.71
C ASN A 228 18.92 -8.46 -11.14
N THR A 229 20.07 -8.75 -11.75
CA THR A 229 20.46 -8.23 -13.07
C THR A 229 20.18 -9.18 -14.23
N ALA A 230 19.59 -10.34 -13.96
CA ALA A 230 19.36 -11.40 -14.95
C ALA A 230 18.12 -11.15 -15.82
#